data_AF-A0A8C4X1R3-F1
#
_entry.id   AF-A0A8C4X1R3-F1
#
_cell.length_a   1.000
_cell.length_b   1.000
_cell.length_c   1.000
_cell.angle_alpha   90.00
_cell.angle_beta   90.00
_cell.angle_gamma   90.00
#
_symmetry.space_group_name_H-M   'P 1'
#
loop_
_entity.id
_entity.type
_entity.pdbx_description
1 polymer ?
#
loop_
_entity_poly.entity_id
_entity_poly.type
_entity_poly.pdbx_seq_one_letter_code
_entity_poly.pdbx_strand_id
1 'polypeptide(L)'
;MKRRPQEHQEHVRDEGVEDEVEEEEEVDDEVDAELMDEDVKEERAGGHQAVVPGVVYISYIPPRMRVKHVRHFLSVFGEMGRVFLQPEGESDILGLHYNEGFLILIKKGERRVGLGNVFLPTGKWRRGGGYLHRFHWCHLTERLTYERMVHRQRFRQEISQAKRETNFFAANVDHSKAIARAANKQRKEGGTVLEKTWTFKQKSTEDENLAKAREKINRIEEKTKSSRKLLTQIFGKPAV
;
A
#
# COMPACT_ATOMS: atom_id res chain seq x y z
N MET A 1 57.73 -49.42 -28.98
CA MET A 1 56.35 -49.12 -29.44
C MET A 1 55.74 -48.07 -28.53
N LYS A 2 55.53 -46.85 -29.06
CA LYS A 2 54.96 -45.70 -28.33
C LYS A 2 53.43 -45.86 -28.27
N ARG A 3 52.84 -45.83 -27.08
CA ARG A 3 51.39 -45.64 -26.91
C ARG A 3 51.14 -44.17 -26.56
N ARG A 4 50.30 -43.55 -27.39
CA ARG A 4 49.88 -42.14 -27.39
C ARG A 4 48.83 -41.93 -26.27
N PRO A 5 48.92 -40.90 -25.41
CA PRO A 5 47.80 -40.54 -24.54
C PRO A 5 46.76 -39.75 -25.35
N GLN A 6 45.49 -40.06 -25.15
CA GLN A 6 44.36 -39.35 -25.74
C GLN A 6 44.14 -38.03 -24.99
N GLU A 7 44.05 -36.94 -25.74
CA GLU A 7 43.63 -35.63 -25.25
C GLU A 7 42.13 -35.67 -24.94
N HIS A 8 41.77 -35.59 -23.66
CA HIS A 8 40.41 -35.24 -23.25
C HIS A 8 40.27 -33.72 -23.34
N GLN A 9 39.62 -33.26 -24.41
CA GLN A 9 39.21 -31.87 -24.57
C GLN A 9 37.96 -31.65 -23.73
N GLU A 10 38.13 -31.08 -22.54
CA GLU A 10 37.03 -30.69 -21.66
C GLU A 10 36.40 -29.42 -22.24
N HIS A 11 35.29 -29.59 -22.97
CA HIS A 11 34.46 -28.51 -23.47
C HIS A 11 33.68 -27.91 -22.29
N VAL A 12 34.28 -26.92 -21.64
CA VAL A 12 33.56 -26.08 -20.67
C VAL A 12 32.58 -25.23 -21.47
N ARG A 13 31.32 -25.64 -21.46
CA ARG A 13 30.21 -24.78 -21.90
C ARG A 13 30.21 -23.56 -21.00
N ASP A 14 30.50 -22.41 -21.61
CA ASP A 14 30.28 -21.09 -21.05
C ASP A 14 28.76 -20.88 -21.01
N GLU A 15 28.13 -21.34 -19.94
CA GLU A 15 26.78 -20.90 -19.60
C GLU A 15 26.93 -19.49 -19.03
N GLY A 16 26.84 -18.52 -19.94
CA GLY A 16 26.57 -17.15 -19.58
C GLY A 16 25.32 -17.13 -18.71
N VAL A 17 25.53 -16.85 -17.42
CA VAL A 17 24.44 -16.51 -16.51
C VAL A 17 23.91 -15.18 -17.02
N GLU A 18 22.89 -15.28 -17.87
CA GLU A 18 22.00 -14.17 -18.16
C GLU A 18 21.52 -13.67 -16.79
N ASP A 19 21.75 -12.38 -16.53
CA ASP A 19 21.16 -11.67 -15.41
C ASP A 19 19.63 -11.76 -15.59
N GLU A 20 19.03 -12.83 -15.07
CA GLU A 20 17.62 -12.83 -14.69
C GLU A 20 17.50 -11.75 -13.63
N VAL A 21 17.06 -10.58 -14.09
CA VAL A 21 16.46 -9.56 -13.26
C VAL A 21 15.28 -10.26 -12.59
N GLU A 22 15.48 -10.79 -11.38
CA GLU A 22 14.40 -11.28 -10.55
C GLU A 22 13.38 -10.14 -10.47
N GLU A 23 12.26 -10.36 -11.15
CA GLU A 23 11.09 -9.51 -11.08
C GLU A 23 10.82 -9.26 -9.61
N GLU A 24 10.80 -7.99 -9.25
CA GLU A 24 10.46 -7.55 -7.91
C GLU A 24 9.15 -8.27 -7.53
N GLU A 25 9.17 -9.10 -6.47
CA GLU A 25 7.94 -9.65 -5.92
C GLU A 25 7.10 -8.48 -5.36
N GLU A 26 6.35 -7.83 -6.26
CA GLU A 26 5.16 -7.01 -5.99
C GLU A 26 4.00 -7.87 -5.45
N VAL A 27 4.23 -9.16 -5.20
CA VAL A 27 3.22 -10.13 -4.78
C VAL A 27 2.67 -9.79 -3.38
N ASP A 28 3.45 -9.12 -2.52
CA ASP A 28 3.03 -8.71 -1.19
C ASP A 28 2.23 -7.39 -1.16
N ASP A 29 2.27 -6.56 -2.20
CA ASP A 29 1.44 -5.35 -2.24
C ASP A 29 0.03 -5.63 -2.77
N GLU A 30 -0.15 -6.68 -3.58
CA GLU A 30 -1.44 -7.02 -4.19
C GLU A 30 -2.39 -7.69 -3.17
N VAL A 31 -1.96 -8.71 -2.43
CA VAL A 31 -2.75 -9.36 -1.36
C VAL A 31 -3.10 -8.41 -0.21
N ASP A 32 -2.27 -7.41 -0.01
CA ASP A 32 -2.31 -6.52 1.15
C ASP A 32 -3.09 -5.23 0.81
N ALA A 33 -3.21 -4.87 -0.48
CA ALA A 33 -4.19 -3.92 -1.00
C ALA A 33 -5.59 -4.53 -1.06
N GLU A 34 -5.71 -5.82 -1.41
CA GLU A 34 -6.98 -6.55 -1.45
C GLU A 34 -7.73 -6.55 -0.11
N LEU A 35 -7.03 -6.73 1.02
CA LEU A 35 -7.63 -6.70 2.36
C LEU A 35 -8.16 -5.32 2.79
N MET A 36 -7.59 -4.23 2.26
CA MET A 36 -8.11 -2.87 2.48
C MET A 36 -9.22 -2.53 1.49
N ASP A 37 -9.13 -3.10 0.30
CA ASP A 37 -10.14 -2.98 -0.74
C ASP A 37 -11.42 -3.75 -0.39
N GLU A 38 -11.41 -4.86 0.34
CA GLU A 38 -12.65 -5.57 0.69
C GLU A 38 -13.60 -4.71 1.53
N ASP A 39 -13.08 -3.97 2.52
CA ASP A 39 -13.87 -3.06 3.36
C ASP A 39 -14.34 -1.80 2.59
N VAL A 40 -13.67 -1.44 1.48
CA VAL A 40 -13.96 -0.24 0.67
C VAL A 40 -14.74 -0.56 -0.62
N LYS A 41 -14.61 -1.77 -1.17
CA LYS A 41 -15.29 -2.27 -2.38
C LYS A 41 -16.74 -2.62 -2.09
N GLU A 42 -17.08 -3.03 -0.87
CA GLU A 42 -18.47 -3.23 -0.45
C GLU A 42 -19.31 -1.94 -0.59
N GLU A 43 -18.68 -0.76 -0.52
CA GLU A 43 -19.34 0.56 -0.70
C GLU A 43 -19.51 0.97 -2.18
N ARG A 44 -18.85 0.30 -3.13
CA ARG A 44 -18.78 0.73 -4.55
C ARG A 44 -19.62 -0.09 -5.53
N ALA A 45 -20.33 -1.13 -5.07
CA ALA A 45 -21.09 -2.03 -5.93
C ALA A 45 -22.45 -1.49 -6.43
N GLY A 46 -22.82 -0.24 -6.13
CA GLY A 46 -24.10 0.36 -6.57
C GLY A 46 -23.89 1.51 -7.55
N GLY A 47 -24.15 1.29 -8.85
CA GLY A 47 -24.01 2.27 -9.94
C GLY A 47 -25.01 3.45 -9.96
N HIS A 48 -25.43 3.95 -8.81
CA HIS A 48 -26.25 5.16 -8.68
C HIS A 48 -25.42 6.25 -8.00
N GLN A 49 -25.62 7.53 -8.39
CA GLN A 49 -24.92 8.69 -7.82
C GLN A 49 -24.71 8.49 -6.31
N ALA A 50 -23.44 8.43 -5.87
CA ALA A 50 -23.07 8.03 -4.51
C ALA A 50 -23.75 8.94 -3.48
N VAL A 51 -24.91 8.50 -2.98
CA VAL A 51 -25.60 9.19 -1.90
C VAL A 51 -24.76 8.93 -0.67
N VAL A 52 -24.14 9.97 -0.13
CA VAL A 52 -23.41 9.89 1.13
C VAL A 52 -24.38 9.38 2.20
N PRO A 53 -24.18 8.16 2.72
CA PRO A 53 -25.11 7.58 3.65
C PRO A 53 -24.95 8.27 5.01
N GLY A 54 -26.06 8.40 5.74
CA GLY A 54 -26.07 9.05 7.05
C GLY A 54 -25.99 8.04 8.19
N VAL A 55 -25.26 8.35 9.26
CA VAL A 55 -25.18 7.48 10.45
C VAL A 55 -26.14 7.95 11.54
N VAL A 56 -26.87 7.00 12.11
CA VAL A 56 -27.80 7.18 13.24
C VAL A 56 -27.24 6.47 14.46
N TYR A 57 -27.16 7.19 15.57
CA TYR A 57 -26.84 6.63 16.88
C TYR A 57 -28.12 6.25 17.63
N ILE A 58 -28.15 5.05 18.23
CA ILE A 58 -29.18 4.57 19.14
C ILE A 58 -28.55 4.33 20.51
N SER A 59 -29.02 5.08 21.51
CA SER A 59 -28.54 5.03 22.89
C SER A 59 -29.24 3.97 23.74
N TYR A 60 -30.40 3.46 23.33
CA TYR A 60 -31.13 2.45 24.11
C TYR A 60 -31.80 1.42 23.23
N ILE A 61 -31.44 0.15 23.44
CA ILE A 61 -31.98 -1.00 22.73
C ILE A 61 -32.69 -1.89 23.75
N PRO A 62 -34.01 -2.12 23.59
CA PRO A 62 -34.74 -3.06 24.42
C PRO A 62 -34.05 -4.41 24.60
N PRO A 63 -34.14 -4.98 25.82
CA PRO A 63 -33.71 -6.35 26.06
C PRO A 63 -34.37 -7.32 25.08
N ARG A 64 -33.62 -8.31 24.60
CA ARG A 64 -34.09 -9.35 23.65
C ARG A 64 -34.37 -8.86 22.23
N MET A 65 -34.12 -7.59 21.94
CA MET A 65 -34.27 -7.08 20.58
C MET A 65 -33.02 -7.36 19.76
N ARG A 66 -33.12 -8.25 18.77
CA ARG A 66 -32.01 -8.57 17.84
C ARG A 66 -31.87 -7.51 16.75
N VAL A 67 -30.72 -7.49 16.09
CA VAL A 67 -30.44 -6.67 14.89
C VAL A 67 -31.56 -6.77 13.84
N LYS A 68 -32.14 -7.96 13.64
CA LYS A 68 -33.27 -8.18 12.71
C LYS A 68 -34.51 -7.35 13.05
N HIS A 69 -34.85 -7.26 14.33
CA HIS A 69 -36.01 -6.51 14.78
C HIS A 69 -35.77 -5.00 14.59
N VAL A 70 -34.57 -4.52 14.92
CA VAL A 70 -34.18 -3.11 14.72
C VAL A 70 -34.26 -2.72 13.25
N ARG A 71 -33.73 -3.57 12.36
CA ARG A 71 -33.82 -3.37 10.90
C ARG A 71 -35.27 -3.30 10.44
N HIS A 72 -36.13 -4.19 10.93
CA HIS A 72 -37.54 -4.22 10.55
C HIS A 72 -38.29 -2.95 10.98
N PHE A 73 -38.13 -2.52 12.25
CA PHE A 73 -38.79 -1.30 12.75
C PHE A 73 -38.30 -0.04 12.05
N LEU A 74 -37.00 0.06 11.79
CA LEU A 74 -36.42 1.24 11.17
C LEU A 74 -36.51 1.25 9.64
N SER A 75 -36.90 0.13 9.03
CA SER A 75 -37.19 0.04 7.59
C SER A 75 -38.26 1.04 7.12
N VAL A 76 -39.12 1.51 8.04
CA VAL A 76 -40.15 2.52 7.75
C VAL A 76 -39.53 3.87 7.38
N PHE A 77 -38.34 4.17 7.90
CA PHE A 77 -37.66 5.44 7.69
C PHE A 77 -36.76 5.46 6.45
N GLY A 78 -36.42 4.29 5.89
CA GLY A 78 -35.63 4.17 4.69
C GLY A 78 -34.90 2.83 4.56
N GLU A 79 -34.14 2.69 3.48
CA GLU A 79 -33.27 1.54 3.25
C GLU A 79 -32.09 1.57 4.24
N MET A 80 -32.01 0.51 5.04
CA MET A 80 -31.00 0.33 6.08
C MET A 80 -29.80 -0.41 5.51
N GLY A 81 -28.61 0.14 5.66
CA GLY A 81 -27.34 -0.51 5.32
C GLY A 81 -26.81 -1.38 6.47
N ARG A 82 -25.59 -1.07 6.89
CA ARG A 82 -24.88 -1.73 8.00
C ARG A 82 -25.50 -1.33 9.36
N VAL A 83 -25.57 -2.30 10.27
CA VAL A 83 -26.11 -2.13 11.62
C VAL A 83 -25.15 -2.76 12.61
N PHE A 84 -24.67 -1.99 13.57
CA PHE A 84 -23.81 -2.44 14.65
C PHE A 84 -24.51 -2.20 15.97
N LEU A 85 -24.62 -3.23 16.80
CA LEU A 85 -25.14 -3.14 18.15
C LEU A 85 -24.07 -3.68 19.09
N GLN A 86 -23.69 -2.88 20.09
CA GLN A 86 -22.69 -3.24 21.07
C GLN A 86 -23.32 -4.11 22.16
N PRO A 87 -22.90 -5.38 22.32
CA PRO A 87 -23.38 -6.23 23.40
C PRO A 87 -22.89 -5.71 24.76
N GLU A 88 -23.71 -5.86 25.80
CA GLU A 88 -23.47 -5.33 27.15
C GLU A 88 -22.63 -6.28 28.05
N GLY A 89 -22.16 -7.41 27.52
CA GLY A 89 -21.20 -8.29 28.21
C GLY A 89 -20.87 -9.58 27.43
N GLU A 90 -20.01 -10.43 28.00
CA GLU A 90 -19.87 -11.83 27.54
C GLU A 90 -21.22 -12.52 27.72
N SER A 91 -21.72 -13.10 26.64
CA SER A 91 -23.11 -13.45 26.47
C SER A 91 -23.60 -14.52 27.45
N ASP A 92 -24.26 -14.09 28.51
CA ASP A 92 -25.10 -15.00 29.30
C ASP A 92 -26.32 -15.43 28.48
N ILE A 93 -26.54 -16.73 28.47
CA ILE A 93 -27.36 -17.57 27.58
C ILE A 93 -28.87 -17.19 27.54
N LEU A 94 -29.31 -16.17 28.27
CA LEU A 94 -30.73 -15.85 28.51
C LEU A 94 -31.19 -14.43 28.13
N GLY A 95 -30.32 -13.55 27.63
CA GLY A 95 -30.76 -12.23 27.23
C GLY A 95 -29.69 -11.42 26.53
N LEU A 96 -29.74 -11.39 25.19
CA LEU A 96 -28.96 -10.44 24.39
C LEU A 96 -29.39 -9.02 24.77
N HIS A 97 -28.55 -8.37 25.55
CA HIS A 97 -28.66 -7.00 26.01
C HIS A 97 -27.62 -6.19 25.23
N TYR A 98 -28.08 -5.10 24.64
CA TYR A 98 -27.24 -4.20 23.84
C TYR A 98 -27.28 -2.83 24.50
N ASN A 99 -26.11 -2.25 24.75
CA ASN A 99 -25.99 -0.93 25.36
C ASN A 99 -26.36 0.16 24.37
N GLU A 100 -25.78 0.08 23.18
CA GLU A 100 -25.86 1.11 22.17
C GLU A 100 -25.68 0.53 20.77
N GLY A 101 -26.00 1.32 19.75
CA GLY A 101 -25.84 0.89 18.37
C GLY A 101 -25.73 2.03 17.37
N PHE A 102 -25.12 1.72 16.24
CA PHE A 102 -24.95 2.61 15.09
C PHE A 102 -25.55 1.97 13.86
N LEU A 103 -26.26 2.76 13.05
CA LEU A 103 -26.92 2.28 11.83
C LEU A 103 -26.68 3.24 10.68
N ILE A 104 -26.51 2.68 9.49
CA ILE A 104 -26.38 3.44 8.25
C ILE A 104 -27.75 3.54 7.56
N LEU A 105 -28.16 4.76 7.24
CA LEU A 105 -29.30 5.05 6.38
C LEU A 105 -28.79 5.43 4.97
N ILE A 106 -29.19 4.65 3.96
CA ILE A 106 -28.74 4.80 2.56
C ILE A 106 -29.43 5.98 1.88
N LYS A 107 -30.73 6.17 2.14
CA LYS A 107 -31.52 7.25 1.52
C LYS A 107 -31.72 8.40 2.51
N LYS A 108 -31.40 9.61 2.06
CA LYS A 108 -31.68 10.88 2.75
C LYS A 108 -33.18 11.23 2.71
N GLY A 109 -34.04 10.28 3.11
CA GLY A 109 -35.48 10.45 3.24
C GLY A 109 -35.78 11.28 4.47
N GLU A 110 -35.86 12.60 4.28
CA GLU A 110 -36.14 13.65 5.27
C GLU A 110 -35.29 13.62 6.55
N ARG A 111 -34.74 14.78 6.91
CA ARG A 111 -33.95 15.04 8.13
C ARG A 111 -34.78 14.91 9.43
N ARG A 112 -35.85 14.14 9.38
CA ARG A 112 -36.95 14.04 10.32
C ARG A 112 -37.11 12.62 10.89
N VAL A 113 -36.12 11.73 10.68
CA VAL A 113 -35.94 10.53 11.51
C VAL A 113 -35.66 11.00 12.94
N GLY A 114 -36.77 11.26 13.62
CA GLY A 114 -36.96 11.54 15.04
C GLY A 114 -35.75 12.04 15.81
N LEU A 115 -35.59 13.36 15.86
CA LEU A 115 -34.85 14.11 16.90
C LEU A 115 -35.39 13.87 18.33
N GLY A 116 -36.08 12.76 18.60
CA GLY A 116 -36.74 12.57 19.88
C GLY A 116 -37.01 11.13 20.27
N ASN A 117 -37.37 10.24 19.35
CA ASN A 117 -38.12 9.05 19.74
C ASN A 117 -37.87 7.83 18.83
N VAL A 118 -37.19 6.81 19.35
CA VAL A 118 -37.33 5.45 18.83
C VAL A 118 -38.66 4.92 19.34
N PHE A 119 -39.60 4.60 18.45
CA PHE A 119 -40.88 4.01 18.84
C PHE A 119 -40.63 2.60 19.38
N LEU A 120 -40.82 2.44 20.68
CA LEU A 120 -40.76 1.16 21.35
C LEU A 120 -42.15 0.52 21.30
N PRO A 121 -42.28 -0.79 21.04
CA PRO A 121 -43.56 -1.50 21.08
C PRO A 121 -44.20 -1.54 22.49
N THR A 122 -43.52 -1.01 23.52
CA THR A 122 -44.00 -0.87 24.90
C THR A 122 -44.72 0.45 25.19
N GLY A 123 -44.93 1.32 24.20
CA GLY A 123 -45.74 2.55 24.36
C GLY A 123 -45.10 3.66 25.21
N LYS A 124 -43.87 3.48 25.69
CA LYS A 124 -43.11 4.49 26.44
C LYS A 124 -42.06 5.13 25.53
N TRP A 125 -42.20 6.44 25.33
CA TRP A 125 -41.23 7.26 24.60
C TRP A 125 -39.98 7.48 25.46
N ARG A 126 -38.81 7.03 25.00
CA ARG A 126 -37.52 7.41 25.60
C ARG A 126 -36.71 8.21 24.59
N ARG A 127 -36.12 9.32 25.05
CA ARG A 127 -35.14 10.10 24.30
C ARG A 127 -33.84 9.31 24.27
N GLY A 128 -33.46 8.78 23.11
CA GLY A 128 -32.30 7.89 23.04
C GLY A 128 -31.85 7.55 21.61
N GLY A 129 -32.04 8.44 20.65
CA GLY A 129 -31.50 8.24 19.31
C GLY A 129 -31.33 9.58 18.61
N GLY A 130 -30.18 9.77 17.96
CA GLY A 130 -29.80 11.03 17.33
C GLY A 130 -29.08 10.81 16.01
N TYR A 131 -29.45 11.60 15.00
CA TYR A 131 -28.73 11.63 13.73
C TYR A 131 -27.41 12.37 13.93
N LEU A 132 -26.30 11.74 13.55
CA LEU A 132 -24.98 12.34 13.71
C LEU A 132 -24.55 12.97 12.38
N HIS A 133 -24.67 14.30 12.30
CA HIS A 133 -24.39 15.04 11.08
C HIS A 133 -22.89 15.05 10.76
N ARG A 134 -22.53 14.81 9.48
CA ARG A 134 -21.13 14.68 8.99
C ARG A 134 -20.34 13.56 9.67
N PHE A 135 -21.02 12.61 10.30
CA PHE A 135 -20.38 11.43 10.84
C PHE A 135 -20.61 10.26 9.91
N HIS A 136 -19.49 9.67 9.48
CA HIS A 136 -19.46 8.55 8.57
C HIS A 136 -19.12 7.28 9.33
N TRP A 137 -19.51 6.12 8.78
CA TRP A 137 -19.22 4.84 9.39
C TRP A 137 -17.72 4.61 9.62
N CYS A 138 -16.88 5.09 8.69
CA CYS A 138 -15.43 5.02 8.78
C CYS A 138 -14.87 5.63 10.07
N HIS A 139 -15.55 6.63 10.65
CA HIS A 139 -15.12 7.27 11.90
C HIS A 139 -15.29 6.37 13.13
N LEU A 140 -16.13 5.32 13.07
CA LEU A 140 -16.24 4.33 14.16
C LEU A 140 -14.98 3.46 14.24
N THR A 141 -14.34 3.20 13.10
CA THR A 141 -13.19 2.32 12.97
C THR A 141 -11.88 3.07 12.75
N GLU A 142 -11.92 4.39 12.58
CA GLU A 142 -10.80 5.24 12.16
C GLU A 142 -9.55 5.03 13.01
N ARG A 143 -9.71 5.01 14.34
CA ARG A 143 -8.58 4.77 15.26
C ARG A 143 -7.93 3.41 15.01
N LEU A 144 -8.75 2.37 14.86
CA LEU A 144 -8.29 1.00 14.71
C LEU A 144 -7.64 0.79 13.34
N THR A 145 -8.20 1.39 12.29
CA THR A 145 -7.58 1.41 10.96
C THR A 145 -6.26 2.18 10.96
N TYR A 146 -6.19 3.32 11.66
CA TYR A 146 -4.98 4.11 11.78
C TYR A 146 -3.87 3.34 12.52
N GLU A 147 -4.20 2.72 13.66
CA GLU A 147 -3.24 1.89 14.42
C GLU A 147 -2.70 0.73 13.57
N ARG A 148 -3.56 0.05 12.80
CA ARG A 148 -3.16 -0.99 11.84
C ARG A 148 -2.25 -0.44 10.73
N MET A 149 -2.61 0.70 10.12
CA MET A 149 -1.82 1.35 9.07
C MET A 149 -0.42 1.73 9.56
N VAL A 150 -0.32 2.33 10.75
CA VAL A 150 0.96 2.70 11.37
C VAL A 150 1.80 1.46 11.66
N HIS A 151 1.21 0.40 12.21
CA HIS A 151 1.93 -0.83 12.49
C HIS A 151 2.46 -1.48 11.20
N ARG A 152 1.63 -1.57 10.17
CA ARG A 152 2.01 -2.10 8.85
C ARG A 152 3.12 -1.27 8.21
N GLN A 153 3.06 0.06 8.31
CA GLN A 153 4.11 0.93 7.79
C GLN A 153 5.46 0.68 8.49
N ARG A 154 5.46 0.53 9.82
CA ARG A 154 6.67 0.20 10.58
C ARG A 154 7.22 -1.17 10.20
N PHE A 155 6.35 -2.17 10.11
CA PHE A 155 6.73 -3.53 9.73
C PHE A 155 7.34 -3.58 8.33
N ARG A 156 6.75 -2.85 7.37
CA ARG A 156 7.31 -2.68 6.02
C ARG A 156 8.70 -2.07 6.04
N GLN A 157 8.92 -1.06 6.88
CA GLN A 157 10.24 -0.44 7.03
C GLN A 157 11.26 -1.45 7.59
N GLU A 158 10.90 -2.19 8.65
CA GLU A 158 11.75 -3.24 9.24
C GLU A 158 12.12 -4.33 8.23
N ILE A 159 11.14 -4.84 7.47
CA ILE A 159 11.38 -5.81 6.40
C ILE A 159 12.29 -5.22 5.33
N SER A 160 12.04 -3.98 4.88
CA SER A 160 12.84 -3.35 3.82
C SER A 160 14.30 -3.16 4.25
N GLN A 161 14.54 -2.88 5.53
CA GLN A 161 15.87 -2.77 6.10
C GLN A 161 16.56 -4.14 6.12
N ALA A 162 15.88 -5.17 6.63
CA ALA A 162 16.42 -6.53 6.66
C ALA A 162 16.70 -7.07 5.25
N LYS A 163 15.80 -6.84 4.28
CA LYS A 163 16.00 -7.18 2.86
C LYS A 163 17.21 -6.44 2.28
N ARG A 164 17.38 -5.15 2.57
CA ARG A 164 18.55 -4.39 2.10
C ARG A 164 19.86 -4.92 2.66
N GLU A 165 19.90 -5.25 3.96
CA GLU A 165 21.09 -5.78 4.62
C GLU A 165 21.44 -7.19 4.11
N THR A 166 20.44 -8.05 3.93
CA THR A 166 20.62 -9.42 3.39
C THR A 166 21.05 -9.40 1.92
N ASN A 167 20.41 -8.58 1.07
CA ASN A 167 20.79 -8.41 -0.33
C ASN A 167 22.22 -7.88 -0.47
N PHE A 168 22.62 -6.92 0.39
CA PHE A 168 24.00 -6.44 0.42
C PHE A 168 24.99 -7.54 0.80
N PHE A 169 24.65 -8.39 1.77
CA PHE A 169 25.50 -9.52 2.13
C PHE A 169 25.60 -10.55 1.01
N ALA A 170 24.49 -10.92 0.38
CA ALA A 170 24.47 -11.84 -0.76
C ALA A 170 25.36 -11.33 -1.91
N ALA A 171 25.18 -10.06 -2.31
CA ALA A 171 26.00 -9.44 -3.36
C ALA A 171 27.49 -9.45 -3.01
N ASN A 172 27.87 -9.16 -1.76
CA ASN A 172 29.27 -9.21 -1.33
C ASN A 172 29.85 -10.63 -1.35
N VAL A 173 29.07 -11.62 -0.93
CA VAL A 173 29.46 -13.03 -0.98
C VAL A 173 29.69 -13.44 -2.44
N ASP A 174 28.82 -13.06 -3.37
CA ASP A 174 28.97 -13.41 -4.78
C ASP A 174 30.12 -12.65 -5.45
N HIS A 175 30.33 -11.37 -5.11
CA HIS A 175 31.53 -10.64 -5.50
C HIS A 175 32.80 -11.33 -4.99
N SER A 176 32.82 -11.82 -3.75
CA SER A 176 33.97 -12.54 -3.20
C SER A 176 34.25 -13.86 -3.94
N LYS A 177 33.21 -14.63 -4.28
CA LYS A 177 33.32 -15.85 -5.08
C LYS A 177 33.82 -15.55 -6.49
N ALA A 178 33.31 -14.50 -7.12
CA ALA A 178 33.74 -14.07 -8.45
C ALA A 178 35.21 -13.66 -8.47
N ILE A 179 35.65 -12.89 -7.47
CA ILE A 179 37.07 -12.52 -7.29
C ILE A 179 37.93 -13.77 -7.08
N ALA A 180 37.49 -14.73 -6.25
CA ALA A 180 38.23 -15.96 -6.02
C ALA A 180 38.34 -16.83 -7.29
N ARG A 181 37.27 -16.94 -8.08
CA ARG A 181 37.28 -17.64 -9.39
C ARG A 181 38.25 -16.96 -10.37
N ALA A 182 38.20 -15.64 -10.48
CA ALA A 182 39.10 -14.87 -11.35
C ALA A 182 40.58 -15.01 -10.93
N ALA A 183 40.87 -14.93 -9.62
CA ALA A 183 42.21 -15.13 -9.09
C ALA A 183 42.74 -16.55 -9.37
N ASN A 184 41.90 -17.58 -9.21
CA ASN A 184 42.28 -18.96 -9.54
C ASN A 184 42.56 -19.17 -11.03
N LYS A 185 41.83 -18.49 -11.93
CA LYS A 185 42.10 -18.51 -13.38
C LYS A 185 43.44 -17.84 -13.70
N GLN A 186 43.70 -16.65 -13.16
CA GLN A 186 44.96 -15.93 -13.37
C GLN A 186 46.19 -16.70 -12.83
N ARG A 187 46.05 -17.39 -11.69
CA ARG A 187 47.10 -18.28 -11.15
C ARG A 187 47.43 -19.45 -12.10
N LYS A 188 46.43 -20.01 -12.78
CA LYS A 188 46.62 -21.08 -13.77
C LYS A 188 47.29 -20.56 -15.05
N GLU A 189 46.99 -19.33 -15.45
CA GLU A 189 47.53 -18.69 -16.66
C GLU A 189 48.90 -18.02 -16.45
N GLY A 190 49.48 -18.09 -15.24
CA GLY A 190 50.82 -17.58 -14.93
C GLY A 190 50.92 -16.05 -14.85
N GLY A 191 49.79 -15.33 -14.76
CA GLY A 191 49.75 -13.87 -14.69
C GLY A 191 50.18 -13.33 -13.32
N THR A 192 51.04 -12.31 -13.31
CA THR A 192 51.42 -11.57 -12.10
C THR A 192 50.20 -10.84 -11.52
N VAL A 193 49.82 -11.19 -10.29
CA VAL A 193 48.70 -10.57 -9.57
C VAL A 193 49.06 -9.12 -9.25
N LEU A 194 48.49 -8.16 -9.98
CA LEU A 194 48.51 -6.77 -9.56
C LEU A 194 47.59 -6.62 -8.35
N GLU A 195 48.17 -6.34 -7.18
CA GLU A 195 47.39 -6.02 -5.99
C GLU A 195 46.49 -4.82 -6.28
N LYS A 196 45.17 -5.03 -6.19
CA LYS A 196 44.19 -3.94 -6.29
C LYS A 196 44.42 -2.99 -5.11
N THR A 197 45.05 -1.85 -5.37
CA THR A 197 45.09 -0.74 -4.42
C THR A 197 43.65 -0.29 -4.18
N TRP A 198 43.23 -0.32 -2.91
CA TRP A 198 41.89 0.06 -2.51
C TRP A 198 41.69 1.55 -2.84
N THR A 199 40.97 1.84 -3.92
CA THR A 199 40.57 3.22 -4.25
C THR A 199 39.17 3.43 -3.70
N PHE A 200 39.08 4.11 -2.55
CA PHE A 200 37.79 4.46 -1.95
C PHE A 200 37.09 5.48 -2.86
N LYS A 201 36.10 5.04 -3.62
CA LYS A 201 35.20 5.96 -4.34
C LYS A 201 34.18 6.50 -3.33
N GLN A 202 34.46 7.68 -2.80
CA GLN A 202 33.51 8.41 -1.95
C GLN A 202 32.20 8.62 -2.72
N LYS A 203 31.06 8.28 -2.11
CA LYS A 203 29.74 8.61 -2.65
C LYS A 203 29.62 10.13 -2.74
N SER A 204 29.11 10.65 -3.85
CA SER A 204 28.83 12.08 -3.99
C SER A 204 27.74 12.49 -3.00
N THR A 205 27.96 13.63 -2.34
CA THR A 205 27.03 14.25 -1.40
C THR A 205 25.73 14.66 -2.11
N GLU A 206 24.62 14.79 -1.37
CA GLU A 206 23.34 15.25 -1.93
C GLU A 206 23.48 16.61 -2.63
N ASP A 207 24.26 17.52 -2.05
CA ASP A 207 24.56 18.83 -2.64
C ASP A 207 25.27 18.72 -3.99
N GLU A 208 26.21 17.79 -4.13
CA GLU A 208 26.88 17.53 -5.41
C GLU A 208 25.94 16.94 -6.45
N ASN A 209 25.01 16.07 -6.02
CA ASN A 209 24.02 15.48 -6.91
C ASN A 209 23.01 16.53 -7.39
N LEU A 210 22.58 17.42 -6.50
CA LEU A 210 21.73 18.56 -6.84
C LEU A 210 22.45 19.55 -7.76
N ALA A 211 23.73 19.85 -7.51
CA ALA A 211 24.54 20.69 -8.39
C ALA A 211 24.68 20.08 -9.79
N LYS A 212 25.01 18.79 -9.88
CA LYS A 212 25.10 18.06 -11.16
C LYS A 212 23.75 18.01 -11.88
N ALA A 213 22.64 17.88 -11.17
CA ALA A 213 21.31 17.92 -11.75
C ALA A 213 20.98 19.30 -12.33
N ARG A 214 21.30 20.38 -11.59
CA ARG A 214 21.15 21.77 -12.07
C ARG A 214 22.03 22.04 -13.29
N GLU A 215 23.27 21.58 -13.30
CA GLU A 215 24.16 21.71 -14.46
C GLU A 215 23.64 20.97 -15.69
N LYS A 216 23.05 19.78 -15.52
CA LYS A 216 22.40 19.06 -16.62
C LYS A 216 21.21 19.84 -17.18
N ILE A 217 20.36 20.40 -16.31
CA ILE A 217 19.22 21.23 -16.71
C ILE A 217 19.71 22.48 -17.47
N ASN A 218 20.72 23.18 -16.95
CA ASN A 218 21.31 24.34 -17.62
C ASN A 218 21.90 23.99 -18.99
N ARG A 219 22.59 22.85 -19.12
CA ARG A 219 23.08 22.35 -20.42
C ARG A 219 21.95 22.06 -21.40
N ILE A 220 20.82 21.52 -20.93
CA ILE A 220 19.64 21.28 -21.77
C ILE A 220 19.04 22.61 -22.20
N GLU A 221 18.89 23.57 -21.27
CA GLU A 221 18.38 24.89 -21.58
C GLU A 221 19.26 25.65 -22.60
N GLU A 222 20.58 25.63 -22.43
CA GLU A 222 21.51 26.25 -23.37
C GLU A 222 21.40 25.63 -24.78
N LYS A 223 21.29 24.31 -24.85
CA LYS A 223 21.03 23.59 -26.11
C LYS A 223 19.70 24.03 -26.71
N THR A 224 18.61 24.08 -25.94
CA THR A 224 17.30 24.51 -26.44
C THR A 224 17.29 25.97 -26.91
N LYS A 225 17.97 26.88 -26.20
CA LYS A 225 18.10 28.29 -26.58
C LYS A 225 18.92 28.44 -27.87
N SER A 226 19.99 27.67 -28.01
CA SER A 226 20.79 27.61 -29.24
C SER A 226 19.97 27.07 -30.42
N SER A 227 19.25 25.96 -30.23
CA SER A 227 18.35 25.39 -31.24
C SER A 227 17.22 26.36 -31.62
N ARG A 228 16.61 27.06 -30.64
CA ARG A 228 15.55 28.06 -30.89
C ARG A 228 16.09 29.24 -31.70
N LYS A 229 17.29 29.73 -31.36
CA LYS A 229 17.99 30.80 -32.08
C LYS A 229 18.29 30.41 -33.53
N LEU A 230 18.78 29.20 -33.75
CA LEU A 230 19.00 28.65 -35.10
C LEU A 230 17.69 28.56 -35.91
N LEU A 231 16.61 28.04 -35.30
CA LEU A 231 15.30 27.95 -35.96
C LEU A 231 14.74 29.33 -36.33
N THR A 232 14.88 30.33 -35.46
CA THR A 232 14.44 31.70 -35.78
C THR A 232 15.26 32.34 -36.92
N GLN A 233 16.51 31.94 -37.08
CA GLN A 233 17.39 32.43 -38.15
C GLN A 233 17.08 31.77 -39.51
N ILE A 234 16.61 30.51 -39.50
CA ILE A 234 16.28 29.75 -40.71
C ILE A 234 14.86 30.07 -41.20
N PHE A 235 13.87 30.11 -40.30
CA PHE A 235 12.46 30.20 -40.68
C PHE A 235 11.85 31.60 -40.54
N GLY A 236 12.63 32.58 -40.07
CA GLY A 236 12.12 33.92 -39.76
C GLY A 236 11.21 33.92 -38.52
N LYS A 237 10.84 35.11 -38.03
CA LYS A 237 9.92 35.23 -36.89
C LYS A 237 8.56 34.61 -37.26
N PRO A 238 7.99 33.72 -36.43
CA PRO A 238 6.62 33.24 -36.66
C PRO A 238 5.69 34.44 -36.64
N ALA A 239 4.85 34.56 -37.68
CA ALA A 239 3.78 35.54 -37.70
C ALA A 239 2.83 35.24 -36.53
N VAL A 240 2.59 36.25 -35.69
CA VAL A 240 1.63 36.20 -34.57
C VAL A 240 0.23 36.36 -35.11
#